data_AF-A0A231P0F8-F1
#
_entry.id   AF-A0A231P0F8-F1
#
_cell.length_a   1.000
_cell.length_b   1.000
_cell.length_c   1.000
_cell.angle_alpha   90.00
_cell.angle_beta   90.00
_cell.angle_gamma   90.00
#
_symmetry.space_group_name_H-M   'P 1'
#
loop_
_entity.id
_entity.type
_entity.pdbx_description
1 polymer ?
#
loop_
_entity_poly.entity_id
_entity_poly.type
_entity_poly.pdbx_seq_one_letter_code
_entity_poly.pdbx_strand_id
1 'polypeptide(L)'
;MPLQRFLTFLLLALSLPLIAVHASAKSYELAFVTADIPDSCNFMTRDGALFVLDDEDHFFTVNVTDRAKDVSLQQHAENLSRSLKGGPISKVGDDGWGFTVKIAMVPFDVLVMADEKHVVELFTDLNKAEWPEDIGSAYASVKGKTPELAPLLHKILTAR
;
A
#
# COMPACT_ATOMS: atom_id res chain seq x y z
N MET A 1 -11.65 -39.71 37.85
CA MET A 1 -12.28 -39.20 36.60
C MET A 1 -11.67 -37.89 36.02
N PRO A 2 -10.41 -37.48 36.23
CA PRO A 2 -9.87 -36.29 35.54
C PRO A 2 -9.05 -36.61 34.27
N LEU A 3 -8.46 -37.81 34.18
CA LEU A 3 -7.49 -38.16 33.11
C LEU A 3 -8.15 -38.30 31.72
N GLN A 4 -9.37 -38.80 31.68
CA GLN A 4 -10.11 -39.03 30.44
C GLN A 4 -10.58 -37.73 29.79
N ARG A 5 -10.82 -36.66 30.57
CA ARG A 5 -11.20 -35.33 30.03
C ARG A 5 -10.00 -34.57 29.45
N PHE A 6 -8.80 -34.83 29.97
CA PHE A 6 -7.56 -34.19 29.51
C PHE A 6 -7.09 -34.76 28.16
N LEU A 7 -7.21 -36.08 27.97
CA LEU A 7 -6.88 -36.72 26.69
C LEU A 7 -7.84 -36.32 25.56
N THR A 8 -9.14 -36.16 25.83
CA THR A 8 -10.10 -35.73 24.80
C THR A 8 -9.84 -34.30 24.32
N PHE A 9 -9.33 -33.43 25.19
CA PHE A 9 -8.94 -32.05 24.81
C PHE A 9 -7.67 -32.01 23.96
N LEU A 10 -6.68 -32.86 24.24
CA LEU A 10 -5.45 -32.97 23.44
C LEU A 10 -5.69 -33.59 22.05
N LEU A 11 -6.64 -34.52 21.94
CA LEU A 11 -7.03 -35.14 20.66
C LEU A 11 -7.88 -34.20 19.78
N LEU A 12 -8.67 -33.30 20.38
CA LEU A 12 -9.43 -32.28 19.62
C LEU A 12 -8.52 -31.15 19.10
N ALA A 13 -7.44 -30.82 19.81
CA ALA A 13 -6.46 -29.83 19.40
C ALA A 13 -5.58 -30.31 18.23
N LEU A 14 -5.49 -31.62 18.01
CA LEU A 14 -4.69 -32.22 16.93
C LEU A 14 -5.49 -32.42 15.62
N SER A 15 -6.79 -32.13 15.61
CA SER A 15 -7.69 -32.39 14.48
C SER A 15 -8.26 -31.14 13.82
N LEU A 16 -7.73 -29.94 14.09
CA LEU A 16 -7.90 -28.83 13.17
C LEU A 16 -6.84 -28.96 12.08
N PRO A 17 -7.14 -29.47 10.88
CA PRO A 17 -6.38 -29.01 9.74
C PRO A 17 -6.60 -27.50 9.71
N LEU A 18 -5.52 -26.73 9.92
CA LEU A 18 -5.44 -25.40 9.34
C LEU A 18 -5.65 -25.62 7.83
N ILE A 19 -6.90 -25.52 7.38
CA ILE A 19 -7.16 -25.07 6.03
C ILE A 19 -6.82 -23.58 6.11
N ALA A 20 -5.51 -23.30 6.12
CA ALA A 20 -5.04 -22.07 5.54
C ALA A 20 -5.53 -22.17 4.09
N VAL A 21 -6.69 -21.57 3.82
CA VAL A 21 -6.97 -21.08 2.47
C VAL A 21 -5.77 -20.19 2.21
N HIS A 22 -4.78 -20.71 1.50
CA HIS A 22 -3.70 -19.87 1.04
C HIS A 22 -4.42 -18.94 0.09
N ALA A 23 -4.65 -17.69 0.53
CA ALA A 23 -5.04 -16.63 -0.36
C ALA A 23 -3.99 -16.68 -1.49
N SER A 24 -4.41 -17.18 -2.64
CA SER A 24 -3.52 -17.37 -3.76
C SER A 24 -3.20 -15.96 -4.25
N ALA A 25 -1.99 -15.50 -3.97
CA ALA A 25 -1.51 -14.23 -4.47
C ALA A 25 -0.86 -14.46 -5.83
N LYS A 26 -1.25 -13.67 -6.82
CA LYS A 26 -0.66 -13.68 -8.15
C LYS A 26 0.31 -12.52 -8.30
N SER A 27 1.48 -12.80 -8.86
CA SER A 27 2.47 -11.77 -9.14
C SER A 27 2.12 -10.98 -10.40
N TYR A 28 2.20 -9.66 -10.31
CA TYR A 28 1.91 -8.71 -11.38
C TYR A 28 3.11 -7.82 -11.69
N GLU A 29 3.36 -7.67 -12.98
CA GLU A 29 4.50 -6.97 -13.56
C GLU A 29 4.04 -5.64 -14.17
N LEU A 30 4.24 -4.52 -13.47
CA LEU A 30 3.80 -3.19 -13.90
C LEU A 30 4.93 -2.40 -14.57
N ALA A 31 4.69 -1.15 -14.96
CA ALA A 31 5.73 -0.35 -15.63
C ALA A 31 6.98 -0.15 -14.74
N PHE A 32 6.77 0.18 -13.45
CA PHE A 32 7.85 0.50 -12.52
C PHE A 32 7.97 -0.47 -11.34
N VAL A 33 6.91 -1.21 -11.03
CA VAL A 33 6.84 -2.04 -9.83
C VAL A 33 6.38 -3.46 -10.14
N THR A 34 6.66 -4.36 -9.20
CA THR A 34 6.04 -5.68 -9.10
C THR A 34 5.26 -5.76 -7.80
N ALA A 35 4.15 -6.49 -7.79
CA ALA A 35 3.37 -6.75 -6.59
C ALA A 35 2.69 -8.12 -6.66
N ASP A 36 2.57 -8.79 -5.53
CA ASP A 36 1.81 -10.02 -5.36
C ASP A 36 0.43 -9.64 -4.80
N ILE A 37 -0.61 -9.83 -5.60
CA ILE A 37 -1.98 -9.41 -5.25
C ILE A 37 -2.82 -10.66 -4.96
N PRO A 38 -3.39 -10.80 -3.74
CA PRO A 38 -4.35 -11.84 -3.40
C PRO A 38 -5.57 -11.85 -4.32
N ASP A 39 -6.11 -13.03 -4.61
CA ASP A 39 -7.34 -13.17 -5.42
C ASP A 39 -8.59 -12.50 -4.79
N SER A 40 -8.56 -12.22 -3.48
CA SER A 40 -9.58 -11.45 -2.74
C SER A 40 -9.48 -9.94 -2.94
N CYS A 41 -8.39 -9.45 -3.55
CA CYS A 41 -8.24 -8.04 -3.88
C CYS A 41 -8.57 -7.78 -5.36
N ASN A 42 -9.24 -6.66 -5.60
CA ASN A 42 -9.35 -6.07 -6.91
C ASN A 42 -8.14 -5.15 -7.16
N PHE A 43 -7.62 -5.12 -8.38
CA PHE A 43 -6.54 -4.20 -8.73
C PHE A 43 -6.72 -3.63 -10.13
N MET A 44 -6.18 -2.43 -10.33
CA MET A 44 -6.16 -1.76 -11.61
C MET A 44 -4.80 -1.08 -11.82
N THR A 45 -4.37 -1.05 -13.08
CA THR A 45 -3.06 -0.53 -13.46
C THR A 45 -3.24 0.51 -14.55
N ARG A 46 -2.67 1.70 -14.36
CA ARG A 46 -2.74 2.77 -15.37
C ARG A 46 -1.49 3.61 -15.32
N ASP A 47 -0.79 3.74 -16.44
CA ASP A 47 0.29 4.71 -16.66
C ASP A 47 1.35 4.80 -15.54
N GLY A 48 1.73 3.66 -14.93
CA GLY A 48 2.71 3.62 -13.83
C GLY A 48 2.11 3.59 -12.42
N ALA A 49 0.78 3.70 -12.29
CA ALA A 49 0.06 3.53 -11.04
C ALA A 49 -0.44 2.10 -10.83
N LEU A 50 -0.28 1.60 -9.62
CA LEU A 50 -0.91 0.42 -9.04
C LEU A 50 -1.99 0.86 -8.07
N PHE A 51 -3.25 0.52 -8.35
CA PHE A 51 -4.37 0.69 -7.42
C PHE A 51 -4.83 -0.69 -6.94
N VAL A 52 -4.94 -0.89 -5.63
CA VAL A 52 -5.40 -2.14 -5.01
C VAL A 52 -6.52 -1.81 -4.03
N LEU A 53 -7.59 -2.61 -4.08
CA LEU A 53 -8.83 -2.45 -3.33
C LEU A 53 -9.27 -3.84 -2.81
N ASP A 54 -9.73 -3.95 -1.58
CA ASP A 54 -10.39 -5.18 -1.10
C ASP A 54 -11.93 -5.10 -1.17
N ASP A 55 -12.61 -6.15 -0.75
CA ASP A 55 -14.07 -6.25 -0.80
C ASP A 55 -14.80 -5.28 0.16
N GLU A 56 -14.09 -4.69 1.13
CA GLU A 56 -14.63 -3.70 2.07
C GLU A 56 -14.31 -2.25 1.66
N ASP A 57 -13.86 -2.07 0.41
CA ASP A 57 -13.43 -0.80 -0.18
C ASP A 57 -12.19 -0.15 0.48
N HIS A 58 -11.36 -0.91 1.21
CA HIS A 58 -10.06 -0.41 1.68
C HIS A 58 -9.07 -0.39 0.52
N PHE A 59 -8.25 0.66 0.41
CA PHE A 59 -7.36 0.80 -0.74
C PHE A 59 -5.98 1.36 -0.42
N PHE A 60 -5.05 1.09 -1.34
CA PHE A 60 -3.84 1.88 -1.52
C PHE A 60 -3.56 2.14 -3.00
N THR A 61 -2.79 3.19 -3.27
CA THR A 61 -2.26 3.43 -4.62
C THR A 61 -0.78 3.75 -4.54
N VAL A 62 0.02 3.14 -5.41
CA VAL A 62 1.41 3.54 -5.65
C VAL A 62 1.52 4.03 -7.08
N ASN A 63 1.81 5.31 -7.26
CA ASN A 63 2.05 5.90 -8.57
C ASN A 63 3.52 6.28 -8.70
N VAL A 64 4.16 5.86 -9.80
CA VAL A 64 5.55 6.19 -10.10
C VAL A 64 5.61 6.92 -11.44
N THR A 65 6.23 8.09 -11.44
CA THR A 65 6.38 8.94 -12.64
C THR A 65 7.79 9.48 -12.76
N ASP A 66 8.18 9.89 -13.97
CA ASP A 66 9.44 10.60 -14.18
C ASP A 66 9.43 11.98 -13.51
N ARG A 67 10.55 12.35 -12.89
CA ARG A 67 10.69 13.63 -12.19
C ARG A 67 10.89 14.77 -13.18
N ALA A 68 9.98 15.75 -13.12
CA ALA A 68 10.16 17.03 -13.79
C ALA A 68 11.35 17.80 -13.18
N LYS A 69 12.26 18.30 -14.04
CA LYS A 69 13.51 18.96 -13.60
C LYS A 69 13.32 20.41 -13.15
N ASP A 70 12.22 21.03 -13.58
CA ASP A 70 11.86 22.42 -13.35
C ASP A 70 10.90 22.63 -12.18
N VAL A 71 10.38 21.54 -11.60
CA VAL A 71 9.42 21.57 -10.50
C VAL A 71 10.07 21.02 -9.23
N SER A 72 10.03 21.81 -8.14
CA SER A 72 10.48 21.32 -6.83
C SER A 72 9.51 20.27 -6.29
N LEU A 73 9.98 19.37 -5.42
CA LEU A 73 9.10 18.35 -4.84
C LEU A 73 7.94 18.95 -4.04
N GLN A 74 8.20 20.06 -3.33
CA GLN A 74 7.15 20.82 -2.64
C GLN A 74 6.11 21.33 -3.64
N GLN A 75 6.55 21.95 -4.74
CA GLN A 75 5.64 22.47 -5.75
C GLN A 75 4.81 21.37 -6.42
N HIS A 76 5.41 20.19 -6.64
CA HIS A 76 4.71 18.99 -7.10
C HIS A 76 3.60 18.60 -6.12
N ALA A 77 3.91 18.47 -4.83
CA ALA A 77 2.94 18.13 -3.79
C ALA A 77 1.82 19.17 -3.65
N GLU A 78 2.12 20.47 -3.74
CA GLU A 78 1.12 21.54 -3.75
C GLU A 78 0.18 21.45 -4.95
N ASN A 79 0.73 21.18 -6.15
CA ASN A 79 -0.05 21.03 -7.36
C ASN A 79 -0.93 19.78 -7.30
N LEU A 80 -0.39 18.66 -6.80
CA LEU A 80 -1.13 17.42 -6.60
C LEU A 80 -2.27 17.63 -5.61
N SER A 81 -1.99 18.19 -4.43
CA SER A 81 -3.01 18.53 -3.43
C SER A 81 -4.11 19.41 -4.02
N ARG A 82 -3.76 20.48 -4.74
CA ARG A 82 -4.74 21.36 -5.41
C ARG A 82 -5.60 20.60 -6.41
N SER A 83 -5.01 19.71 -7.21
CA SER A 83 -5.73 18.91 -8.22
C SER A 83 -6.73 17.93 -7.58
N LEU A 84 -6.38 17.39 -6.42
CA LEU A 84 -7.20 16.44 -5.66
C LEU A 84 -8.16 17.13 -4.68
N LYS A 85 -8.16 18.46 -4.63
CA LYS A 85 -8.88 19.24 -3.60
C LYS A 85 -8.49 18.80 -2.17
N GLY A 86 -7.21 18.48 -1.99
CA GLY A 86 -6.60 18.11 -0.73
C GLY A 86 -6.40 19.28 0.22
N GLY A 87 -5.99 18.95 1.45
CA GLY A 87 -5.63 19.93 2.47
C GLY A 87 -4.23 20.55 2.26
N PRO A 88 -3.81 21.43 3.19
CA PRO A 88 -2.46 21.97 3.20
C PRO A 88 -1.41 20.86 3.24
N ILE A 89 -0.31 21.04 2.51
CA ILE A 89 0.82 20.11 2.56
C ILE A 89 1.67 20.35 3.81
N SER A 90 2.28 19.29 4.33
CA SER A 90 3.24 19.32 5.43
C SER A 90 4.43 18.43 5.13
N LYS A 91 5.58 18.74 5.74
CA LYS A 91 6.79 17.94 5.56
C LYS A 91 6.65 16.61 6.32
N VAL A 92 7.00 15.50 5.67
CA VAL A 92 7.00 14.14 6.24
C VAL A 92 8.44 13.61 6.19
N GLY A 93 9.05 13.45 7.37
CA GLY A 93 10.48 13.15 7.48
C GLY A 93 11.37 14.20 6.81
N ASP A 94 12.53 13.79 6.32
CA ASP A 94 13.49 14.70 5.71
C ASP A 94 13.19 15.01 4.23
N ASP A 95 12.53 14.08 3.54
CA ASP A 95 12.49 14.03 2.07
C ASP A 95 11.08 13.85 1.47
N GLY A 96 10.04 13.96 2.30
CA GLY A 96 8.66 13.77 1.88
C GLY A 96 7.76 14.98 2.13
N TRP A 97 6.68 15.06 1.35
CA TRP A 97 5.56 15.96 1.58
C TRP A 97 4.26 15.18 1.63
N GLY A 98 3.44 15.42 2.65
CA GLY A 98 2.17 14.74 2.86
C GLY A 98 1.00 15.72 2.90
N PHE A 99 -0.18 15.23 2.55
CA PHE A 99 -1.46 15.93 2.77
C PHE A 99 -2.61 14.93 2.79
N THR A 100 -3.70 15.32 3.44
CA THR A 100 -4.93 14.52 3.48
C THR A 100 -5.92 15.01 2.43
N VAL A 101 -6.61 14.08 1.77
CA VAL A 101 -7.73 14.35 0.88
C VAL A 101 -9.01 13.82 1.52
N LYS A 102 -10.10 14.59 1.37
CA LYS A 102 -11.44 14.19 1.82
C LYS A 102 -12.39 14.28 0.64
N ILE A 103 -12.49 13.19 -0.12
CA ILE A 103 -13.49 13.05 -1.19
C ILE A 103 -14.53 12.05 -0.70
N ALA A 104 -15.79 12.46 -0.68
CA ALA A 104 -16.89 11.67 -0.09
C ALA A 104 -16.60 11.24 1.37
N MET A 105 -17.06 10.06 1.78
CA MET A 105 -16.92 9.52 3.15
C MET A 105 -15.57 8.85 3.41
N VAL A 106 -14.65 8.81 2.43
CA VAL A 106 -13.39 8.05 2.53
C VAL A 106 -12.20 9.02 2.58
N PRO A 107 -11.70 9.37 3.78
CA PRO A 107 -10.47 10.13 3.92
C PRO A 107 -9.25 9.27 3.56
N PHE A 108 -8.29 9.86 2.86
CA PHE A 108 -7.02 9.20 2.57
C PHE A 108 -5.85 10.17 2.66
N ASP A 109 -4.69 9.64 3.05
CA ASP A 109 -3.44 10.37 3.02
C ASP A 109 -2.72 10.18 1.69
N VAL A 110 -2.08 11.25 1.24
CA VAL A 110 -1.17 11.24 0.10
C VAL A 110 0.21 11.62 0.60
N LEU A 111 1.19 10.77 0.34
CA LEU A 111 2.61 11.00 0.60
C LEU A 111 3.35 11.06 -0.74
N VAL A 112 4.20 12.08 -0.89
CA VAL A 112 5.02 12.28 -2.10
C VAL A 112 6.49 12.28 -1.70
N MET A 113 7.29 11.43 -2.34
CA MET A 113 8.75 11.40 -2.22
C MET A 113 9.39 11.33 -3.61
N ALA A 114 10.66 11.74 -3.73
CA ALA A 114 11.36 11.71 -5.01
C ALA A 114 12.85 11.40 -4.87
N ASP A 115 13.42 10.83 -5.92
CA ASP A 115 14.86 10.73 -6.17
C ASP A 115 15.24 11.65 -7.36
N GLU A 116 16.45 11.51 -7.93
CA GLU A 116 16.88 12.33 -9.06
C GLU A 116 16.06 12.13 -10.36
N LYS A 117 15.43 10.97 -10.53
CA LYS A 117 14.77 10.51 -11.76
C LYS A 117 13.27 10.31 -11.62
N HIS A 118 12.77 10.00 -10.43
CA HIS A 118 11.39 9.59 -10.20
C HIS A 118 10.73 10.38 -9.09
N VAL A 119 9.41 10.51 -9.20
CA VAL A 119 8.51 10.89 -8.11
C VAL A 119 7.60 9.71 -7.83
N VAL A 120 7.45 9.36 -6.55
CA VAL A 120 6.51 8.35 -6.08
C VAL A 120 5.45 9.01 -5.22
N GLU A 121 4.20 8.71 -5.54
CA GLU A 121 3.01 9.15 -4.81
C GLU A 121 2.35 7.91 -4.20
N LEU A 122 2.16 7.93 -2.89
CA LEU A 122 1.50 6.89 -2.13
C LEU A 122 0.17 7.42 -1.59
N PHE A 123 -0.91 6.75 -1.93
CA PHE A 123 -2.25 7.04 -1.45
C PHE A 123 -2.66 5.92 -0.49
N THR A 124 -3.13 6.28 0.70
CA THR A 124 -3.43 5.34 1.79
C THR A 124 -4.78 5.68 2.41
N ASP A 125 -5.72 4.74 2.41
CA ASP A 125 -6.98 4.88 3.13
C ASP A 125 -6.74 5.08 4.65
N LEU A 126 -7.44 6.05 5.25
CA LEU A 126 -7.39 6.38 6.66
C LEU A 126 -8.53 5.77 7.51
N ASN A 127 -9.50 5.10 6.88
CA ASN A 127 -10.63 4.49 7.60
C ASN A 127 -10.24 3.34 8.53
N LYS A 128 -8.99 2.86 8.47
CA LYS A 128 -8.52 1.76 9.30
C LYS A 128 -7.12 2.02 9.84
N ALA A 129 -6.98 1.83 11.16
CA ALA A 129 -5.68 1.83 11.84
C ALA A 129 -4.86 0.57 11.51
N GLU A 130 -5.54 -0.55 11.21
CA GLU A 130 -4.94 -1.82 10.81
C GLU A 130 -5.62 -2.31 9.53
N TRP A 131 -4.81 -2.60 8.51
CA TRP A 131 -5.30 -3.12 7.25
C TRP A 131 -5.66 -4.60 7.36
N PRO A 132 -6.69 -5.07 6.63
CA PRO A 132 -6.92 -6.49 6.42
C PRO A 132 -5.66 -7.20 5.90
N GLU A 133 -5.51 -8.48 6.25
CA GLU A 133 -4.31 -9.26 5.91
C GLU A 133 -4.04 -9.26 4.40
N ASP A 134 -5.08 -9.40 3.58
CA ASP A 134 -4.95 -9.47 2.13
C ASP A 134 -4.35 -8.18 1.55
N ILE A 135 -4.96 -7.02 1.81
CA ILE A 135 -4.44 -5.74 1.31
C ILE A 135 -3.10 -5.37 1.97
N GLY A 136 -2.88 -5.74 3.23
CA GLY A 136 -1.60 -5.58 3.92
C GLY A 136 -0.48 -6.40 3.26
N SER A 137 -0.78 -7.65 2.87
CA SER A 137 0.16 -8.51 2.15
C SER A 137 0.47 -7.97 0.75
N ALA A 138 -0.54 -7.48 0.03
CA ALA A 138 -0.38 -6.85 -1.27
C ALA A 138 0.54 -5.63 -1.18
N TYR A 139 0.33 -4.77 -0.18
CA TYR A 139 1.19 -3.61 0.04
C TYR A 139 2.64 -4.00 0.38
N ALA A 140 2.83 -4.96 1.28
CA ALA A 140 4.15 -5.43 1.68
C ALA A 140 4.93 -6.08 0.53
N SER A 141 4.23 -6.58 -0.49
CA SER A 141 4.83 -7.20 -1.67
C SER A 141 5.39 -6.21 -2.69
N VAL A 142 4.99 -4.93 -2.63
CA VAL A 142 5.35 -3.92 -3.64
C VAL A 142 6.86 -3.69 -3.68
N LYS A 143 7.45 -3.88 -4.86
CA LYS A 143 8.90 -3.73 -5.10
C LYS A 143 9.17 -3.00 -6.41
N GLY A 144 10.28 -2.27 -6.47
CA GLY A 144 10.74 -1.65 -7.71
C GLY A 144 11.30 -2.67 -8.69
N LYS A 145 11.02 -2.48 -9.99
CA LYS A 145 11.60 -3.30 -11.07
C LYS A 145 13.08 -3.06 -11.29
N THR A 146 13.56 -1.89 -10.90
CA THR A 146 14.94 -1.49 -11.09
C THR A 146 15.62 -1.28 -9.73
N PRO A 147 16.92 -1.62 -9.61
CA PRO A 147 17.68 -1.37 -8.39
C PRO A 147 17.71 0.11 -7.99
N GLU A 148 17.63 1.03 -8.95
CA GLU A 148 17.64 2.47 -8.70
C GLU A 148 16.36 2.98 -8.02
N LEU A 149 15.20 2.41 -8.34
CA LEU A 149 13.92 2.81 -7.77
C LEU A 149 13.64 2.15 -6.40
N ALA A 150 14.25 0.99 -6.14
CA ALA A 150 14.00 0.21 -4.94
C ALA A 150 14.21 0.98 -3.61
N PRO A 151 15.25 1.83 -3.43
CA PRO A 151 15.42 2.62 -2.22
C PRO A 151 14.29 3.64 -2.00
N LEU A 152 13.84 4.32 -3.06
CA LEU A 152 12.76 5.29 -2.98
C LEU A 152 11.43 4.62 -2.63
N LEU A 153 11.13 3.48 -3.26
CA LEU A 153 9.93 2.70 -2.95
C LEU A 153 9.95 2.13 -1.54
N HIS A 154 11.09 1.56 -1.11
CA HIS A 154 11.20 1.07 0.26
C HIS A 154 10.94 2.20 1.26
N LYS A 155 11.59 3.35 1.05
CA LYS A 155 11.45 4.51 1.93
C LYS A 155 10.01 5.01 2.05
N ILE A 156 9.31 5.19 0.94
CA ILE A 156 7.93 5.70 0.96
C ILE A 156 6.95 4.69 1.57
N LEU A 157 7.14 3.39 1.29
CA LEU A 157 6.27 2.33 1.81
C LEU A 157 6.41 2.12 3.32
N THR A 158 7.58 2.48 3.90
CA THR A 158 7.84 2.38 5.34
C THR A 158 7.76 3.73 6.06
N ALA A 159 7.33 4.82 5.41
CA ALA A 159 7.37 6.18 5.96
C ALA A 159 6.29 6.49 7.02
N ARG A 160 5.78 5.47 7.72
CA ARG A 160 4.70 5.61 8.71
C ARG A 160 5.25 5.58 10.14
#